data_AF-A0A2G9H2I6-F1
#
_entry.id   AF-A0A2G9H2I6-F1
#
_cell.length_a   1.000
_cell.length_b   1.000
_cell.length_c   1.000
_cell.angle_alpha   90.00
_cell.angle_beta   90.00
_cell.angle_gamma   90.00
#
_symmetry.space_group_name_H-M   'P 1'
#
loop_
_entity.id
_entity.type
_entity.pdbx_description
1 polymer ?
#
loop_
_entity_poly.entity_id
_entity_poly.type
_entity_poly.pdbx_seq_one_letter_code
_entity_poly.pdbx_strand_id
1 'polypeptide(L)'
;MRSAIEKFKDIHFYRFGKPVPGYNDSSCHMAWRFRPKEGKAAAFYKDYRSFTVMRSENCTLSVAGIGDYHSGGNARKRKGRGKGKNREKDTEGFEKVPAKMEENPIALPEVGETVNDALPQVESESSFSHGKYLIYSGGGDRCKSMNQYLWSFMCMLGEAQYLNRTLVMDLSICLSKIYTPSGQDEEGKDFRFYFDFEHLMDSASVLDQVQFWSDWSKWQQKDGLSLHLVEDFRVTPMKLAEVKDTLIMRKFGSVEPDNYWYRVCEGETESVIQRPWKMVWKSRRLLDIASAIAARMNWDFDAVHVERGEKANNKELWPNLDRDTSPEALLSTLKYKVEDGRNLYIATNEPDTSFFDPLKDKYSTHFLDDYKDLWDSNSDWYVEMTKLTSGTPVEFDGYMRISVDTEVFLRGKKQIETFNDLTKDCKDGVNTCTSTS
;
A
#
# COMPACT_ATOMS: atom_id res chain seq x y z
N MET A 1 -27.70 -9.74 -7.56
CA MET A 1 -27.00 -9.03 -8.66
C MET A 1 -27.70 -7.72 -9.02
N ARG A 2 -28.91 -7.74 -9.58
CA ARG A 2 -29.67 -6.51 -9.95
C ARG A 2 -29.70 -5.46 -8.84
N SER A 3 -30.08 -5.86 -7.62
CA SER A 3 -30.12 -4.96 -6.45
C SER A 3 -28.77 -4.31 -6.10
N ALA A 4 -27.65 -4.97 -6.38
CA ALA A 4 -26.31 -4.38 -6.17
C ALA A 4 -25.99 -3.33 -7.24
N ILE A 5 -26.33 -3.61 -8.50
CA ILE A 5 -26.14 -2.67 -9.62
C ILE A 5 -26.99 -1.40 -9.43
N GLU A 6 -28.22 -1.57 -8.94
CA GLU A 6 -29.12 -0.45 -8.66
C GLU A 6 -28.67 0.37 -7.45
N LYS A 7 -28.14 -0.28 -6.40
CA LYS A 7 -27.67 0.38 -5.18
C LYS A 7 -26.35 1.12 -5.40
N PHE A 8 -25.38 0.53 -6.08
CA PHE A 8 -24.03 1.06 -6.22
C PHE A 8 -23.78 1.57 -7.64
N LYS A 9 -24.21 2.81 -7.91
CA LYS A 9 -24.15 3.41 -9.26
C LYS A 9 -22.76 3.91 -9.64
N ASP A 10 -21.93 4.25 -8.66
CA ASP A 10 -20.59 4.81 -8.84
C ASP A 10 -19.50 3.75 -9.03
N ILE A 11 -19.88 2.46 -8.97
CA ILE A 11 -18.98 1.35 -9.26
C ILE A 11 -19.29 0.69 -10.60
N HIS A 12 -18.22 0.35 -11.32
CA HIS A 12 -18.26 -0.49 -12.49
C HIS A 12 -17.99 -1.94 -12.08
N PHE A 13 -19.06 -2.75 -12.05
CA PHE A 13 -18.96 -4.18 -11.75
C PHE A 13 -18.25 -4.91 -12.90
N TYR A 14 -17.13 -5.55 -12.58
CA TYR A 14 -16.36 -6.33 -13.54
C TYR A 14 -16.82 -7.79 -13.58
N ARG A 15 -17.06 -8.38 -12.41
CA ARG A 15 -17.49 -9.79 -12.30
C ARG A 15 -18.23 -10.04 -11.01
N PHE A 16 -19.41 -10.66 -11.08
CA PHE A 16 -20.07 -11.23 -9.91
C PHE A 16 -19.61 -12.69 -9.67
N GLY A 17 -19.42 -13.04 -8.41
CA GLY A 17 -19.22 -14.40 -7.96
C GLY A 17 -20.55 -15.16 -7.83
N LYS A 18 -20.46 -16.49 -7.64
CA LYS A 18 -21.65 -17.30 -7.36
C LYS A 18 -22.21 -16.96 -5.98
N PRO A 19 -23.53 -16.78 -5.84
CA PRO A 19 -24.15 -16.66 -4.53
C PRO A 19 -23.95 -17.96 -3.72
N VAL A 20 -23.64 -17.82 -2.43
CA VAL A 20 -23.48 -18.93 -1.49
C VAL A 20 -24.42 -18.76 -0.29
N PRO A 21 -24.78 -19.84 0.42
CA PRO A 21 -25.58 -19.74 1.64
C PRO A 21 -24.96 -18.77 2.65
N GLY A 22 -25.80 -17.91 3.25
CA GLY A 22 -25.39 -16.98 4.30
C GLY A 22 -25.27 -17.67 5.66
N TYR A 23 -25.28 -16.87 6.74
CA TYR A 23 -25.23 -17.39 8.10
C TYR A 23 -26.57 -17.95 8.60
N ASN A 24 -27.66 -17.65 7.91
CA ASN A 24 -29.01 -18.12 8.22
C ASN A 24 -29.81 -18.38 6.93
N ASP A 25 -30.98 -19.00 7.08
CA ASP A 25 -31.83 -19.43 5.95
C ASP A 25 -32.43 -18.25 5.15
N SER A 26 -32.42 -17.05 5.70
CA SER A 26 -32.89 -15.81 5.05
C SER A 26 -31.75 -14.93 4.55
N SER A 27 -30.53 -15.45 4.45
CA SER A 27 -29.39 -14.71 3.92
C SER A 27 -28.61 -15.48 2.85
N CYS A 28 -28.06 -14.72 1.92
CA CYS A 28 -27.15 -15.21 0.91
C CYS A 28 -25.94 -14.30 0.84
N HIS A 29 -24.73 -14.85 0.74
CA HIS A 29 -23.53 -14.05 0.55
C HIS A 29 -23.09 -14.10 -0.90
N MET A 30 -22.62 -12.98 -1.43
CA MET A 30 -22.13 -12.91 -2.80
C MET A 30 -20.97 -11.93 -2.89
N ALA A 31 -19.92 -12.33 -3.61
CA ALA A 31 -18.76 -11.51 -3.90
C ALA A 31 -18.85 -10.89 -5.29
N TRP A 32 -18.13 -9.80 -5.53
CA TRP A 32 -17.88 -9.26 -6.86
C TRP A 32 -16.54 -8.54 -6.91
N ARG A 33 -16.03 -8.41 -8.14
CA ARG A 33 -14.92 -7.53 -8.50
C ARG A 33 -15.48 -6.29 -9.18
N PHE A 34 -14.94 -5.13 -8.84
CA PHE A 34 -15.37 -3.84 -9.36
C PHE A 34 -14.21 -2.84 -9.45
N ARG A 35 -14.47 -1.73 -10.15
CA ARG A 35 -13.67 -0.51 -10.05
C ARG A 35 -14.58 0.69 -9.80
N PRO A 36 -14.11 1.75 -9.15
CA PRO A 36 -14.82 3.03 -9.12
C PRO A 36 -14.85 3.61 -10.54
N LYS A 37 -15.96 4.21 -10.96
CA LYS A 37 -16.08 4.77 -12.32
C LYS A 37 -15.15 5.97 -12.55
N GLU A 38 -14.96 6.79 -11.53
CA GLU A 38 -14.18 8.04 -11.60
C GLU A 38 -12.83 7.93 -10.85
N GLY A 39 -12.54 6.77 -10.27
CA GLY A 39 -11.32 6.54 -9.51
C GLY A 39 -10.10 6.43 -10.42
N LYS A 40 -9.01 7.12 -10.06
CA LYS A 40 -7.71 7.03 -10.76
C LYS A 40 -6.91 5.78 -10.39
N ALA A 41 -7.38 4.99 -9.43
CA ALA A 41 -6.68 3.81 -8.94
C ALA A 41 -6.67 2.69 -9.99
N ALA A 42 -5.48 2.14 -10.25
CA ALA A 42 -5.33 1.05 -11.20
C ALA A 42 -5.86 -0.29 -10.64
N ALA A 43 -6.10 -0.42 -9.34
CA ALA A 43 -6.50 -1.67 -8.69
C ALA A 43 -7.91 -2.17 -9.05
N PHE A 44 -8.11 -3.48 -8.98
CA PHE A 44 -9.45 -4.06 -8.88
C PHE A 44 -9.81 -4.22 -7.42
N TYR A 45 -11.03 -3.82 -7.08
CA TYR A 45 -11.55 -3.99 -5.74
C TYR A 45 -12.47 -5.20 -5.71
N LYS A 46 -12.45 -5.89 -4.58
CA LYS A 46 -13.33 -7.01 -4.29
C LYS A 46 -14.16 -6.67 -3.08
N ASP A 47 -15.44 -6.93 -3.22
CA ASP A 47 -16.39 -6.82 -2.12
C ASP A 47 -17.17 -8.12 -2.02
N TYR A 48 -17.64 -8.42 -0.83
CA TYR A 48 -18.49 -9.56 -0.55
C TYR A 48 -19.51 -9.13 0.49
N ARG A 49 -20.78 -9.11 0.10
CA ARG A 49 -21.87 -8.63 0.94
C ARG A 49 -22.78 -9.76 1.35
N SER A 50 -23.32 -9.64 2.54
CA SER A 50 -24.50 -10.40 2.95
C SER A 50 -25.75 -9.74 2.37
N PHE A 51 -26.63 -10.54 1.80
CA PHE A 51 -27.92 -10.13 1.25
C PHE A 51 -29.00 -10.76 2.10
N THR A 52 -29.87 -9.93 2.67
CA THR A 52 -31.08 -10.40 3.34
C THR A 52 -32.12 -10.70 2.26
N VAL A 53 -32.65 -11.91 2.23
CA VAL A 53 -33.59 -12.40 1.22
C VAL A 53 -34.93 -12.67 1.89
N MET A 54 -35.99 -12.17 1.29
CA MET A 54 -37.37 -12.48 1.66
C MET A 54 -37.98 -13.40 0.62
N ARG A 55 -38.73 -14.39 1.10
CA ARG A 55 -39.57 -15.25 0.26
C ARG A 55 -41.01 -14.79 0.39
N SER A 56 -41.60 -14.39 -0.71
CA SER A 56 -43.01 -14.02 -0.76
C SER A 56 -43.91 -15.27 -0.80
N GLU A 57 -45.21 -15.07 -0.56
CA GLU A 57 -46.21 -16.15 -0.51
C GLU A 57 -46.31 -16.93 -1.85
N ASN A 58 -45.99 -16.29 -2.98
CA ASN A 58 -45.92 -16.94 -4.29
C ASN A 58 -44.56 -17.64 -4.56
N CYS A 59 -43.75 -17.86 -3.53
CA CYS A 59 -42.43 -18.47 -3.58
C CYS A 59 -41.37 -17.73 -4.40
N THR A 60 -41.56 -16.44 -4.71
CA THR A 60 -40.50 -15.62 -5.33
C THR A 60 -39.56 -15.04 -4.27
N LEU A 61 -38.26 -15.03 -4.57
CA LEU A 61 -37.22 -14.49 -3.70
C LEU A 61 -36.90 -13.04 -4.09
N SER A 62 -36.89 -12.13 -3.11
CA SER A 62 -36.50 -10.74 -3.28
C SER A 62 -35.43 -10.33 -2.27
N VAL A 63 -34.52 -9.43 -2.66
CA VAL A 63 -33.52 -8.87 -1.73
C VAL A 63 -34.18 -7.76 -0.91
N ALA A 64 -34.22 -7.95 0.41
CA ALA A 64 -34.72 -6.97 1.37
C ALA A 64 -33.63 -6.00 1.84
N GLY A 65 -32.37 -6.44 1.84
CA GLY A 65 -31.25 -5.66 2.32
C GLY A 65 -29.91 -6.12 1.77
N ILE A 66 -28.95 -5.20 1.73
CA ILE A 66 -27.56 -5.46 1.37
C ILE A 66 -26.73 -4.94 2.53
N GLY A 67 -26.02 -5.84 3.20
CA GLY A 67 -25.17 -5.54 4.36
C GLY A 67 -23.97 -4.67 4.03
N ASP A 68 -23.16 -4.40 5.05
CA ASP A 68 -22.01 -3.50 4.97
C ASP A 68 -20.80 -4.11 4.28
N TYR A 69 -19.77 -3.30 4.03
CA TYR A 69 -18.57 -3.69 3.30
C TYR A 69 -17.99 -4.96 3.92
N HIS A 70 -17.73 -5.96 3.08
CA HIS A 70 -17.19 -7.26 3.49
C HIS A 70 -18.05 -8.06 4.49
N SER A 71 -19.33 -7.72 4.67
CA SER A 71 -20.27 -8.47 5.53
C SER A 71 -20.53 -9.92 5.09
N GLY A 72 -20.30 -10.25 3.82
CA GLY A 72 -20.62 -11.54 3.21
C GLY A 72 -19.55 -12.62 3.41
N GLY A 73 -19.13 -12.91 4.64
CA GLY A 73 -17.94 -13.71 4.95
C GLY A 73 -17.85 -15.08 4.25
N ASN A 74 -18.96 -15.82 4.08
CA ASN A 74 -18.97 -17.09 3.32
C ASN A 74 -18.59 -16.93 1.83
N ALA A 75 -18.79 -15.75 1.24
CA ALA A 75 -18.37 -15.45 -0.13
C ALA A 75 -16.91 -14.95 -0.20
N ARG A 76 -16.26 -14.73 0.95
CA ARG A 76 -14.81 -14.43 1.01
C ARG A 76 -14.07 -15.69 0.57
N LYS A 77 -13.29 -15.56 -0.52
CA LYS A 77 -12.44 -16.65 -1.02
C LYS A 77 -11.34 -16.92 0.02
N ARG A 78 -11.51 -17.95 0.85
CA ARG A 78 -10.43 -18.44 1.71
C ARG A 78 -9.49 -19.28 0.83
N LYS A 79 -8.30 -18.78 0.50
CA LYS A 79 -7.22 -19.68 0.05
C LYS A 79 -6.93 -20.61 1.23
N GLY A 80 -7.31 -21.88 1.08
CA GLY A 80 -7.27 -22.86 2.16
C GLY A 80 -5.85 -23.03 2.70
N ARG A 81 -5.75 -23.12 4.03
CA ARG A 81 -4.62 -23.75 4.70
C ARG A 81 -4.39 -25.12 4.09
N GLY A 82 -3.34 -25.28 3.30
CA GLY A 82 -2.85 -26.59 2.88
C GLY A 82 -2.29 -27.35 4.07
N LYS A 83 -3.16 -27.95 4.89
CA LYS A 83 -2.78 -29.18 5.60
C LYS A 83 -2.85 -30.29 4.56
N GLY A 84 -1.72 -30.94 4.35
CA GLY A 84 -1.54 -31.92 3.31
C GLY A 84 -2.40 -33.20 3.45
N LYS A 85 -2.34 -33.90 2.32
CA LYS A 85 -2.60 -35.32 2.04
C LYS A 85 -3.99 -35.75 1.52
N ASN A 86 -3.93 -36.06 0.23
CA ASN A 86 -4.60 -37.10 -0.56
C ASN A 86 -6.02 -36.77 -1.02
N ARG A 87 -6.41 -36.97 -2.28
CA ARG A 87 -5.85 -37.64 -3.48
C ARG A 87 -6.84 -37.26 -4.60
N GLU A 88 -6.50 -36.97 -5.85
CA GLU A 88 -6.00 -37.82 -6.96
C GLU A 88 -6.14 -36.86 -8.17
N LYS A 89 -5.20 -36.65 -9.08
CA LYS A 89 -4.59 -37.63 -9.98
C LYS A 89 -3.57 -36.86 -10.85
N ASP A 90 -2.33 -36.73 -10.38
CA ASP A 90 -1.22 -36.24 -11.21
C ASP A 90 -0.52 -37.43 -11.83
N THR A 91 -0.58 -37.53 -13.16
CA THR A 91 0.46 -38.19 -13.94
C THR A 91 1.18 -37.11 -14.72
N GLU A 92 2.48 -37.07 -14.48
CA GLU A 92 3.52 -36.20 -14.98
C GLU A 92 3.44 -35.94 -16.49
N GLY A 93 3.70 -34.69 -16.87
CA GLY A 93 3.87 -34.30 -18.26
C GLY A 93 4.02 -32.79 -18.39
N PHE A 94 5.26 -32.31 -18.42
CA PHE A 94 5.60 -31.06 -19.09
C PHE A 94 5.11 -31.16 -20.54
N GLU A 95 4.16 -30.32 -20.96
CA GLU A 95 4.35 -29.36 -22.06
C GLU A 95 3.03 -28.75 -22.59
N LYS A 96 3.23 -27.52 -23.09
CA LYS A 96 2.49 -26.79 -24.15
C LYS A 96 1.25 -25.98 -23.76
N VAL A 97 1.54 -24.69 -23.57
CA VAL A 97 0.71 -23.56 -24.01
C VAL A 97 0.23 -23.77 -25.46
N PRO A 98 -1.04 -23.43 -25.75
CA PRO A 98 -1.37 -22.66 -26.95
C PRO A 98 -2.04 -21.35 -26.51
N ALA A 99 -1.39 -20.18 -26.63
CA ALA A 99 -1.22 -19.39 -27.84
C ALA A 99 -2.55 -18.96 -28.47
N LYS A 100 -3.26 -18.03 -27.81
CA LYS A 100 -3.60 -16.69 -28.34
C LYS A 100 -4.65 -16.00 -27.48
N MET A 101 -4.20 -15.09 -26.63
CA MET A 101 -4.62 -13.70 -26.72
C MET A 101 -3.48 -12.86 -26.16
N GLU A 102 -2.79 -12.22 -27.08
CA GLU A 102 -1.89 -11.12 -26.80
C GLU A 102 -2.67 -10.03 -26.07
N GLU A 103 -2.10 -9.61 -24.95
CA GLU A 103 -2.23 -8.36 -24.20
C GLU A 103 -1.93 -8.80 -22.78
N ASN A 104 -0.65 -8.78 -22.37
CA ASN A 104 -0.31 -8.94 -20.96
C ASN A 104 -1.03 -7.82 -20.19
N PRO A 105 -2.12 -8.08 -19.45
CA PRO A 105 -2.58 -7.07 -18.53
C PRO A 105 -1.60 -7.19 -17.37
N ILE A 106 -0.87 -6.12 -17.07
CA ILE A 106 -0.28 -5.96 -15.74
C ILE A 106 -1.36 -6.43 -14.75
N ALA A 107 -1.10 -7.51 -14.01
CA ALA A 107 -2.10 -8.10 -13.13
C ALA A 107 -2.34 -7.14 -11.98
N LEU A 108 -3.34 -6.27 -12.12
CA LEU A 108 -3.59 -5.20 -11.18
C LEU A 108 -3.94 -5.76 -9.79
N PRO A 109 -3.60 -5.03 -8.71
CA PRO A 109 -3.82 -5.51 -7.36
C PRO A 109 -5.30 -5.81 -7.14
N GLU A 110 -5.61 -6.95 -6.52
CA GLU A 110 -6.95 -7.24 -6.01
C GLU A 110 -7.04 -6.85 -4.52
N VAL A 111 -7.77 -5.78 -4.23
CA VAL A 111 -8.07 -5.31 -2.87
C VAL A 111 -9.27 -6.10 -2.31
N GLY A 112 -9.19 -6.59 -1.07
CA GLY A 112 -10.26 -7.38 -0.44
C GLY A 112 -10.10 -8.89 -0.52
N GLU A 113 -8.94 -9.38 -0.96
CA GLU A 113 -8.55 -10.79 -0.81
C GLU A 113 -7.73 -11.01 0.46
N THR A 114 -7.69 -12.26 0.94
CA THR A 114 -6.79 -12.63 2.03
C THR A 114 -5.34 -12.46 1.59
N VAL A 115 -4.57 -11.66 2.32
CA VAL A 115 -3.13 -11.47 2.05
C VAL A 115 -2.36 -12.74 2.42
N ASN A 116 -1.43 -13.14 1.55
CA ASN A 116 -0.49 -14.22 1.83
C ASN A 116 0.79 -13.66 2.46
N ASP A 117 0.96 -13.87 3.77
CA ASP A 117 2.13 -13.38 4.50
C ASP A 117 3.32 -14.36 4.46
N ALA A 118 3.28 -15.41 3.63
CA ALA A 118 4.39 -16.34 3.50
C ALA A 118 5.67 -15.64 3.01
N LEU A 119 6.79 -15.94 3.65
CA LEU A 119 8.10 -15.47 3.22
C LEU A 119 8.66 -16.40 2.12
N PRO A 120 9.47 -15.88 1.18
CA PRO A 120 10.08 -16.70 0.16
C PRO A 120 11.04 -17.67 0.85
N GLN A 121 10.89 -18.96 0.53
CA GLN A 121 11.78 -20.00 1.02
C GLN A 121 12.76 -20.39 -0.07
N VAL A 122 14.01 -20.57 0.32
CA VAL A 122 15.03 -21.13 -0.56
C VAL A 122 14.66 -22.59 -0.86
N GLU A 123 14.41 -22.89 -2.14
CA GLU A 123 13.87 -24.19 -2.56
C GLU A 123 14.83 -25.36 -2.27
N SER A 124 16.13 -25.12 -2.39
CA SER A 124 17.17 -26.12 -2.09
C SER A 124 18.54 -25.48 -1.89
N GLU A 125 19.45 -26.20 -1.23
CA GLU A 125 20.88 -25.87 -1.15
C GLU A 125 21.46 -25.58 -2.53
N SER A 126 21.16 -26.42 -3.52
CA SER A 126 21.66 -26.23 -4.88
C SER A 126 21.19 -24.90 -5.49
N SER A 127 19.94 -24.51 -5.29
CA SER A 127 19.41 -23.23 -5.77
C SER A 127 20.10 -22.06 -5.08
N PHE A 128 20.33 -22.18 -3.77
CA PHE A 128 21.03 -21.15 -3.01
C PHE A 128 22.44 -20.89 -3.52
N SER A 129 23.22 -21.97 -3.68
CA SER A 129 24.65 -21.91 -3.98
C SER A 129 24.96 -21.50 -5.42
N HIS A 130 24.02 -21.71 -6.34
CA HIS A 130 24.09 -21.16 -7.70
C HIS A 130 23.53 -19.73 -7.80
N GLY A 131 22.79 -19.28 -6.78
CA GLY A 131 22.21 -17.94 -6.72
C GLY A 131 23.26 -16.83 -6.66
N LYS A 132 22.85 -15.63 -7.05
CA LYS A 132 23.64 -14.40 -6.93
C LYS A 132 22.84 -13.37 -6.15
N TYR A 133 23.49 -12.76 -5.16
CA TYR A 133 22.81 -11.91 -4.19
C TYR A 133 23.45 -10.54 -4.10
N LEU A 134 22.63 -9.55 -3.79
CA LEU A 134 23.02 -8.18 -3.46
C LEU A 134 22.39 -7.82 -2.11
N ILE A 135 23.19 -7.30 -1.17
CA ILE A 135 22.71 -6.80 0.11
C ILE A 135 23.27 -5.41 0.39
N TYR A 136 22.42 -4.55 0.96
CA TYR A 136 22.83 -3.27 1.51
C TYR A 136 22.86 -3.39 3.03
N SER A 137 23.90 -2.84 3.67
CA SER A 137 24.08 -2.89 5.12
C SER A 137 24.53 -1.53 5.65
N GLY A 138 23.98 -1.12 6.81
CA GLY A 138 24.26 0.19 7.41
C GLY A 138 23.64 1.35 6.63
N GLY A 139 24.23 2.54 6.71
CA GLY A 139 23.79 3.73 5.99
C GLY A 139 22.80 4.61 6.75
N GLY A 140 22.54 5.80 6.19
CA GLY A 140 21.78 6.87 6.83
C GLY A 140 20.28 6.85 6.51
N ASP A 141 19.78 5.93 5.67
CA ASP A 141 18.36 5.88 5.30
C ASP A 141 17.45 5.30 6.39
N ARG A 142 18.04 4.61 7.38
CA ARG A 142 17.28 4.05 8.49
C ARG A 142 16.66 5.18 9.31
N CYS A 143 15.38 5.03 9.64
CA CYS A 143 14.57 6.02 10.38
C CYS A 143 14.36 7.38 9.68
N LYS A 144 14.67 7.49 8.38
CA LYS A 144 14.27 8.65 7.57
C LYS A 144 12.80 8.55 7.15
N SER A 145 12.27 9.62 6.54
CA SER A 145 10.90 9.62 6.03
C SER A 145 10.66 8.42 5.10
N MET A 146 9.43 7.91 5.05
CA MET A 146 9.13 6.73 4.24
C MET A 146 9.35 7.01 2.74
N ASN A 147 9.19 8.27 2.32
CA ASN A 147 9.50 8.68 0.95
C ASN A 147 10.99 8.53 0.64
N GLN A 148 11.87 8.93 1.56
CA GLN A 148 13.31 8.75 1.40
C GLN A 148 13.69 7.26 1.43
N TYR A 149 13.14 6.49 2.38
CA TYR A 149 13.31 5.04 2.42
C TYR A 149 12.92 4.39 1.09
N LEU A 150 11.73 4.72 0.56
CA LEU A 150 11.25 4.19 -0.72
C LEU A 150 12.13 4.62 -1.89
N TRP A 151 12.57 5.87 -1.92
CA TRP A 151 13.51 6.37 -2.93
C TRP A 151 14.77 5.49 -2.95
N SER A 152 15.39 5.28 -1.79
CA SER A 152 16.56 4.43 -1.60
C SER A 152 16.30 2.96 -1.93
N PHE A 153 15.19 2.39 -1.47
CA PHE A 153 14.81 1.01 -1.73
C PHE A 153 14.59 0.74 -3.23
N MET A 154 14.02 1.71 -3.96
CA MET A 154 13.89 1.62 -5.42
C MET A 154 15.24 1.63 -6.14
N CYS A 155 16.23 2.34 -5.60
CA CYS A 155 17.60 2.28 -6.12
C CYS A 155 18.20 0.89 -5.91
N MET A 156 18.02 0.30 -4.72
CA MET A 156 18.49 -1.05 -4.41
C MET A 156 17.86 -2.10 -5.33
N LEU A 157 16.55 -2.03 -5.56
CA LEU A 157 15.84 -2.91 -6.49
C LEU A 157 16.36 -2.71 -7.93
N GLY A 158 16.49 -1.46 -8.38
CA GLY A 158 17.00 -1.17 -9.72
C GLY A 158 18.41 -1.71 -9.95
N GLU A 159 19.31 -1.56 -8.97
CA GLU A 159 20.65 -2.15 -9.05
C GLU A 159 20.60 -3.67 -9.07
N ALA A 160 19.82 -4.30 -8.19
CA ALA A 160 19.68 -5.76 -8.15
C ALA A 160 19.19 -6.31 -9.51
N GLN A 161 18.22 -5.64 -10.12
CA GLN A 161 17.74 -6.00 -11.45
C GLN A 161 18.83 -5.83 -12.53
N TYR A 162 19.56 -4.72 -12.50
CA TYR A 162 20.65 -4.46 -13.46
C TYR A 162 21.76 -5.51 -13.36
N LEU A 163 22.14 -5.90 -12.15
CA LEU A 163 23.17 -6.90 -11.90
C LEU A 163 22.66 -8.35 -12.07
N ASN A 164 21.36 -8.54 -12.32
CA ASN A 164 20.68 -9.85 -12.32
C ASN A 164 20.94 -10.65 -11.03
N ARG A 165 20.74 -9.99 -9.89
CA ARG A 165 20.94 -10.56 -8.54
C ARG A 165 19.65 -10.50 -7.73
N THR A 166 19.44 -11.49 -6.88
CA THR A 166 18.39 -11.46 -5.86
C THR A 166 18.73 -10.42 -4.80
N LEU A 167 17.83 -9.46 -4.57
CA LEU A 167 18.00 -8.49 -3.50
C LEU A 167 17.70 -9.15 -2.16
N VAL A 168 18.69 -9.18 -1.28
CA VAL A 168 18.51 -9.56 0.12
C VAL A 168 18.07 -8.31 0.88
N MET A 169 16.87 -8.33 1.44
CA MET A 169 16.27 -7.16 2.09
C MET A 169 15.92 -7.43 3.55
N ASP A 170 16.09 -6.40 4.38
CA ASP A 170 15.60 -6.39 5.76
C ASP A 170 14.10 -6.07 5.76
N LEU A 171 13.27 -7.00 6.23
CA LEU A 171 11.83 -6.77 6.41
C LEU A 171 11.53 -5.92 7.66
N SER A 172 12.52 -5.64 8.51
CA SER A 172 12.39 -4.72 9.63
C SER A 172 12.68 -3.28 9.19
N ILE A 173 11.62 -2.47 9.12
CA ILE A 173 11.68 -1.03 8.87
C ILE A 173 11.78 -0.27 10.20
N CYS A 174 12.57 0.80 10.21
CA CYS A 174 12.49 1.83 11.23
C CYS A 174 11.52 2.94 10.80
N LEU A 175 10.45 3.13 11.55
CA LEU A 175 9.50 4.21 11.34
C LEU A 175 10.04 5.51 11.94
N SER A 176 10.19 6.53 11.10
CA SER A 176 10.68 7.84 11.52
C SER A 176 9.75 8.50 12.54
N LYS A 177 10.34 9.24 13.47
CA LYS A 177 9.65 10.05 14.49
C LYS A 177 8.60 11.02 13.95
N ILE A 178 8.71 11.41 12.68
CA ILE A 178 7.73 12.29 12.03
C ILE A 178 6.35 11.62 11.89
N TYR A 179 6.29 10.29 12.02
CA TYR A 179 5.06 9.50 11.95
C TYR A 179 4.64 8.96 13.31
N THR A 180 5.36 9.27 14.39
CA THR A 180 5.10 8.73 15.72
C THR A 180 4.59 9.82 16.66
N PRO A 181 3.53 9.57 17.45
CA PRO A 181 3.05 10.54 18.43
C PRO A 181 4.08 10.84 19.53
N SER A 182 4.99 9.89 19.80
CA SER A 182 6.06 10.03 20.79
C SER A 182 7.17 11.00 20.38
N GLY A 183 7.25 11.34 19.08
CA GLY A 183 8.36 12.11 18.52
C GLY A 183 9.69 11.36 18.57
N GLN A 184 9.67 10.02 18.68
CA GLN A 184 10.84 9.14 18.66
C GLN A 184 10.78 8.15 17.51
N ASP A 185 11.94 7.74 16.99
CA ASP A 185 12.02 6.73 15.94
C ASP A 185 11.65 5.35 16.51
N GLU A 186 10.89 4.56 15.74
CA GLU A 186 10.40 3.24 16.14
C GLU A 186 10.96 2.13 15.23
N GLU A 187 11.90 1.36 15.77
CA GLU A 187 12.50 0.21 15.10
C GLU A 187 11.58 -1.03 15.07
N GLY A 188 11.86 -1.97 14.16
CA GLY A 188 11.23 -3.29 14.19
C GLY A 188 9.86 -3.39 13.52
N LYS A 189 9.42 -2.38 12.77
CA LYS A 189 8.14 -2.42 12.05
C LYS A 189 8.26 -3.35 10.85
N ASP A 190 7.29 -4.24 10.65
CA ASP A 190 7.34 -5.17 9.53
C ASP A 190 7.03 -4.46 8.20
N PHE A 191 7.82 -4.71 7.15
CA PHE A 191 7.62 -4.17 5.80
C PHE A 191 6.18 -4.39 5.29
N ARG A 192 5.58 -5.54 5.62
CA ARG A 192 4.23 -5.94 5.21
C ARG A 192 3.13 -5.09 5.85
N PHE A 193 3.45 -4.29 6.87
CA PHE A 193 2.53 -3.31 7.44
C PHE A 193 2.15 -2.25 6.39
N TYR A 194 3.13 -1.84 5.59
CA TYR A 194 3.01 -0.68 4.71
C TYR A 194 2.93 -1.06 3.23
N PHE A 195 3.51 -2.20 2.85
CA PHE A 195 3.65 -2.60 1.44
C PHE A 195 3.17 -4.03 1.16
N ASP A 196 2.74 -4.26 -0.08
CA ASP A 196 2.33 -5.57 -0.58
C ASP A 196 3.56 -6.41 -0.94
N PHE A 197 4.02 -7.21 0.02
CA PHE A 197 5.18 -8.07 -0.17
C PHE A 197 4.91 -9.25 -1.12
N GLU A 198 3.66 -9.75 -1.19
CA GLU A 198 3.29 -10.81 -2.15
C GLU A 198 3.51 -10.30 -3.57
N HIS A 199 3.04 -9.09 -3.88
CA HIS A 199 3.28 -8.46 -5.18
C HIS A 199 4.77 -8.20 -5.46
N LEU A 200 5.53 -7.77 -4.44
CA LEU A 200 6.96 -7.54 -4.60
C LEU A 200 7.70 -8.84 -4.97
N MET A 201 7.39 -9.95 -4.31
CA MET A 201 7.97 -11.26 -4.63
C MET A 201 7.61 -11.74 -6.02
N ASP A 202 6.38 -11.49 -6.47
CA ASP A 202 5.94 -11.85 -7.84
C ASP A 202 6.63 -10.98 -8.91
N SER A 203 7.02 -9.76 -8.55
CA SER A 203 7.57 -8.76 -9.49
C SER A 203 9.10 -8.68 -9.50
N ALA A 204 9.77 -9.14 -8.44
CA ALA A 204 11.21 -9.02 -8.26
C ALA A 204 11.79 -10.21 -7.48
N SER A 205 13.03 -10.58 -7.79
CA SER A 205 13.80 -11.55 -7.03
C SER A 205 14.25 -10.95 -5.71
N VAL A 206 13.49 -11.19 -4.64
CA VAL A 206 13.81 -10.73 -3.28
C VAL A 206 13.89 -11.89 -2.30
N LEU A 207 14.74 -11.75 -1.28
CA LEU A 207 14.88 -12.72 -0.20
C LEU A 207 14.98 -12.01 1.14
N ASP A 208 14.31 -12.56 2.16
CA ASP A 208 14.42 -12.05 3.52
C ASP A 208 15.84 -12.21 4.07
N GLN A 209 16.34 -11.16 4.72
CA GLN A 209 17.70 -11.12 5.26
C GLN A 209 17.94 -12.17 6.35
N VAL A 210 16.97 -12.43 7.23
CA VAL A 210 17.12 -13.40 8.32
C VAL A 210 17.26 -14.81 7.75
N GLN A 211 16.40 -15.17 6.80
CA GLN A 211 16.49 -16.43 6.07
C GLN A 211 17.82 -16.55 5.31
N PHE A 212 18.21 -15.51 4.58
CA PHE A 212 19.46 -15.50 3.81
C PHE A 212 20.67 -15.78 4.70
N TRP A 213 20.80 -15.11 5.84
CA TRP A 213 21.94 -15.34 6.73
C TRP A 213 21.91 -16.71 7.41
N SER A 214 20.71 -17.25 7.69
CA SER A 214 20.58 -18.63 8.19
C SER A 214 21.16 -19.63 7.19
N ASP A 215 20.82 -19.49 5.91
CA ASP A 215 21.27 -20.40 4.86
C ASP A 215 22.73 -20.17 4.46
N TRP A 216 23.16 -18.90 4.37
CA TRP A 216 24.55 -18.53 4.16
C TRP A 216 25.46 -19.17 5.22
N SER A 217 25.08 -19.12 6.49
CA SER A 217 25.88 -19.71 7.58
C SER A 217 26.06 -21.23 7.47
N LYS A 218 25.11 -21.93 6.85
CA LYS A 218 25.17 -23.38 6.64
C LYS A 218 26.03 -23.76 5.44
N TRP A 219 25.92 -23.00 4.35
CA TRP A 219 26.44 -23.43 3.05
C TRP A 219 27.66 -22.65 2.57
N GLN A 220 27.98 -21.50 3.15
CA GLN A 220 29.12 -20.68 2.72
C GLN A 220 30.43 -21.47 2.66
N GLN A 221 30.80 -22.14 3.75
CA GLN A 221 32.05 -22.91 3.81
C GLN A 221 31.96 -24.21 3.01
N LYS A 222 30.78 -24.86 3.04
CA LYS A 222 30.52 -26.14 2.38
C LYS A 222 30.67 -26.02 0.86
N ASP A 223 30.11 -24.96 0.29
CA ASP A 223 29.98 -24.78 -1.16
C ASP A 223 30.96 -23.73 -1.70
N GLY A 224 31.83 -23.18 -0.84
CA GLY A 224 32.85 -22.20 -1.24
C GLY A 224 32.27 -20.86 -1.69
N LEU A 225 31.18 -20.40 -1.07
CA LEU A 225 30.52 -19.15 -1.45
C LEU A 225 31.38 -17.93 -1.04
N SER A 226 31.65 -17.07 -2.01
CA SER A 226 32.46 -15.86 -1.81
C SER A 226 31.64 -14.57 -1.68
N LEU A 227 32.18 -13.61 -0.94
CA LEU A 227 31.60 -12.29 -0.70
C LEU A 227 32.54 -11.20 -1.25
N HIS A 228 31.94 -10.30 -2.03
CA HIS A 228 32.58 -9.06 -2.50
C HIS A 228 32.06 -7.88 -1.69
N LEU A 229 32.93 -7.28 -0.87
CA LEU A 229 32.60 -6.12 -0.04
C LEU A 229 32.84 -4.82 -0.80
N VAL A 230 31.85 -3.92 -0.78
CA VAL A 230 31.90 -2.59 -1.38
C VAL A 230 31.58 -1.55 -0.31
N GLU A 231 32.59 -0.77 0.10
CA GLU A 231 32.43 0.25 1.17
C GLU A 231 32.32 1.69 0.64
N ASP A 232 32.45 1.90 -0.67
CA ASP A 232 32.33 3.22 -1.31
C ASP A 232 31.11 3.26 -2.25
N PHE A 233 30.17 4.17 -1.96
CA PHE A 233 28.96 4.35 -2.77
C PHE A 233 29.26 4.77 -4.21
N ARG A 234 30.43 5.36 -4.47
CA ARG A 234 30.87 5.80 -5.81
C ARG A 234 31.27 4.64 -6.73
N VAL A 235 31.38 3.42 -6.20
CA VAL A 235 31.52 2.23 -7.03
C VAL A 235 30.17 1.98 -7.71
N THR A 236 30.10 2.27 -9.00
CA THR A 236 28.85 2.20 -9.77
C THR A 236 28.47 0.76 -10.09
N PRO A 237 27.16 0.49 -10.29
CA PRO A 237 26.68 -0.85 -10.67
C PRO A 237 27.39 -1.41 -11.91
N MET A 238 27.74 -0.55 -12.87
CA MET A 238 28.46 -0.94 -14.09
C MET A 238 29.80 -1.60 -13.80
N LYS A 239 30.52 -1.16 -12.75
CA LYS A 239 31.79 -1.77 -12.31
C LYS A 239 31.59 -3.10 -11.61
N LEU A 240 30.39 -3.35 -11.10
CA LEU A 240 30.03 -4.58 -10.38
C LEU A 240 29.42 -5.65 -11.28
N ALA A 241 29.08 -5.33 -12.54
CA ALA A 241 28.45 -6.25 -13.49
C ALA A 241 29.26 -7.54 -13.71
N GLU A 242 30.58 -7.44 -13.72
CA GLU A 242 31.50 -8.58 -13.94
C GLU A 242 31.90 -9.31 -12.65
N VAL A 243 31.43 -8.86 -11.49
CA VAL A 243 31.75 -9.49 -10.20
C VAL A 243 31.09 -10.87 -10.14
N LYS A 244 31.92 -11.91 -10.00
CA LYS A 244 31.50 -13.31 -9.98
C LYS A 244 31.13 -13.81 -8.59
N ASP A 245 31.43 -13.07 -7.54
CA ASP A 245 31.13 -13.45 -6.16
C ASP A 245 29.65 -13.74 -5.94
N THR A 246 29.38 -14.68 -5.04
CA THR A 246 28.01 -15.12 -4.74
C THR A 246 27.22 -13.98 -4.12
N LEU A 247 27.83 -13.27 -3.17
CA LEU A 247 27.24 -12.12 -2.50
C LEU A 247 28.03 -10.84 -2.82
N ILE A 248 27.34 -9.80 -3.27
CA ILE A 248 27.85 -8.44 -3.21
C ILE A 248 27.24 -7.78 -1.97
N MET A 249 28.09 -7.29 -1.08
CA MET A 249 27.69 -6.52 0.09
C MET A 249 28.10 -5.07 -0.08
N ARG A 250 27.11 -4.18 -0.26
CA ARG A 250 27.32 -2.75 -0.11
C ARG A 250 27.19 -2.38 1.35
N LYS A 251 28.28 -1.92 1.94
CA LYS A 251 28.35 -1.51 3.35
C LYS A 251 28.53 0.00 3.42
N PHE A 252 27.54 0.67 3.99
CA PHE A 252 27.52 2.12 4.14
C PHE A 252 27.93 2.50 5.57
N GLY A 253 28.67 3.59 5.68
CA GLY A 253 29.08 4.16 6.97
C GLY A 253 27.95 4.88 7.71
N SER A 254 28.30 5.54 8.80
CA SER A 254 27.37 6.33 9.63
C SER A 254 27.39 7.84 9.35
N VAL A 255 28.32 8.30 8.51
CA VAL A 255 28.51 9.74 8.26
C VAL A 255 27.61 10.21 7.13
N GLU A 256 26.64 11.05 7.48
CA GLU A 256 25.76 11.73 6.53
C GLU A 256 26.46 12.96 5.89
N PRO A 257 26.09 13.36 4.65
CA PRO A 257 25.03 12.81 3.79
C PRO A 257 25.50 11.71 2.82
N ASP A 258 26.79 11.36 2.83
CA ASP A 258 27.40 10.47 1.83
C ASP A 258 27.17 8.97 2.08
N ASN A 259 26.31 8.63 3.04
CA ASN A 259 26.00 7.25 3.41
C ASN A 259 24.56 6.81 3.06
N TYR A 260 23.84 7.59 2.26
CA TYR A 260 22.51 7.19 1.79
C TYR A 260 22.59 6.23 0.59
N TRP A 261 21.74 5.22 0.58
CA TRP A 261 21.68 4.16 -0.43
C TRP A 261 21.31 4.70 -1.80
N TYR A 262 20.43 5.71 -1.88
CA TYR A 262 20.03 6.30 -3.17
C TYR A 262 21.19 6.90 -3.96
N ARG A 263 22.31 7.25 -3.30
CA ARG A 263 23.51 7.82 -3.92
C ARG A 263 24.14 6.88 -4.96
N VAL A 264 23.93 5.57 -4.82
CA VAL A 264 24.40 4.56 -5.79
C VAL A 264 23.81 4.80 -7.19
N CYS A 265 22.59 5.33 -7.25
CA CYS A 265 21.85 5.57 -8.49
C CYS A 265 21.94 7.02 -9.00
N GLU A 266 22.79 7.87 -8.41
CA GLU A 266 23.00 9.24 -8.88
C GLU A 266 24.11 9.32 -9.94
N GLY A 267 24.18 10.47 -10.62
CA GLY A 267 25.25 10.76 -11.58
C GLY A 267 25.16 9.89 -12.83
N GLU A 268 26.27 9.25 -13.22
CA GLU A 268 26.31 8.40 -14.42
C GLU A 268 25.34 7.22 -14.37
N THR A 269 25.02 6.74 -13.16
CA THR A 269 24.12 5.60 -12.93
C THR A 269 22.66 5.93 -13.20
N GLU A 270 22.24 7.20 -13.08
CA GLU A 270 20.84 7.63 -13.19
C GLU A 270 20.23 7.30 -14.56
N SER A 271 21.06 7.35 -15.62
CA SER A 271 20.66 7.02 -16.98
C SER A 271 20.49 5.51 -17.24
N VAL A 272 21.08 4.68 -16.38
CA VAL A 272 21.17 3.22 -16.56
C VAL A 272 20.22 2.48 -15.63
N ILE A 273 20.19 2.87 -14.36
CA ILE A 273 19.37 2.22 -13.34
C ILE A 273 18.00 2.84 -13.30
N GLN A 274 17.02 2.08 -13.77
CA GLN A 274 15.62 2.44 -13.67
C GLN A 274 15.09 2.11 -12.27
N ARG A 275 14.46 3.09 -11.60
CA ARG A 275 13.76 2.88 -10.33
C ARG A 275 12.40 2.21 -10.60
N PRO A 276 12.18 0.95 -10.20
CA PRO A 276 11.04 0.18 -10.66
C PRO A 276 9.80 0.41 -9.77
N TRP A 277 9.28 1.64 -9.74
CA TRP A 277 8.14 2.05 -8.89
C TRP A 277 6.93 1.13 -8.95
N LYS A 278 6.70 0.49 -10.10
CA LYS A 278 5.59 -0.47 -10.29
C LYS A 278 5.70 -1.75 -9.46
N MET A 279 6.84 -2.04 -8.85
CA MET A 279 7.09 -3.26 -8.08
C MET A 279 6.69 -3.17 -6.60
N VAL A 280 6.65 -1.95 -6.04
CA VAL A 280 6.27 -1.77 -4.64
C VAL A 280 4.91 -1.12 -4.58
N TRP A 281 3.94 -1.90 -4.11
CA TRP A 281 2.58 -1.42 -3.90
C TRP A 281 2.33 -1.21 -2.41
N LYS A 282 1.37 -0.32 -2.10
CA LYS A 282 0.88 -0.15 -0.74
C LYS A 282 0.23 -1.45 -0.26
N SER A 283 0.29 -1.67 1.05
CA SER A 283 -0.31 -2.84 1.70
C SER A 283 -1.78 -2.97 1.33
N ARG A 284 -2.19 -4.16 0.89
CA ARG A 284 -3.59 -4.46 0.57
C ARG A 284 -4.52 -4.19 1.75
N ARG A 285 -4.05 -4.42 2.98
CA ARG A 285 -4.80 -4.17 4.22
C ARG A 285 -5.14 -2.69 4.40
N LEU A 286 -4.21 -1.80 4.07
CA LEU A 286 -4.45 -0.35 4.10
C LEU A 286 -5.39 0.07 2.96
N LEU A 287 -5.21 -0.50 1.76
CA LEU A 287 -6.12 -0.28 0.64
C LEU A 287 -7.55 -0.75 0.94
N ASP A 288 -7.71 -1.82 1.71
CA ASP A 288 -8.99 -2.35 2.16
C ASP A 288 -9.71 -1.40 3.11
N ILE A 289 -9.01 -0.84 4.10
CA ILE A 289 -9.55 0.21 4.98
C ILE A 289 -10.03 1.39 4.13
N ALA A 290 -9.17 1.90 3.26
CA ALA A 290 -9.50 3.05 2.43
C ALA A 290 -10.67 2.75 1.46
N SER A 291 -10.88 1.49 1.07
CA SER A 291 -12.03 1.06 0.26
C SER A 291 -13.31 0.94 1.08
N ALA A 292 -13.21 0.50 2.34
CA ALA A 292 -14.32 0.45 3.27
C ALA A 292 -14.83 1.86 3.63
N ILE A 293 -13.91 2.83 3.83
CA ILE A 293 -14.23 4.25 4.01
C ILE A 293 -15.00 4.78 2.80
N ALA A 294 -14.45 4.61 1.59
CA ALA A 294 -15.11 5.03 0.36
C ALA A 294 -16.49 4.37 0.20
N ALA A 295 -16.63 3.09 0.56
CA ALA A 295 -17.90 2.37 0.50
C ALA A 295 -18.95 2.91 1.49
N ARG A 296 -18.56 3.40 2.67
CA ARG A 296 -19.48 4.04 3.63
C ARG A 296 -19.97 5.40 3.14
N MET A 297 -19.16 6.09 2.34
CA MET A 297 -19.58 7.28 1.57
C MET A 297 -20.22 6.91 0.21
N ASN A 298 -20.64 5.65 0.02
CA ASN A 298 -21.28 5.12 -1.20
C ASN A 298 -20.46 5.26 -2.49
N TRP A 299 -19.15 5.48 -2.40
CA TRP A 299 -18.29 5.85 -3.54
C TRP A 299 -18.73 7.14 -4.25
N ASP A 300 -19.53 7.97 -3.58
CA ASP A 300 -20.04 9.24 -4.08
C ASP A 300 -19.69 10.37 -3.10
N PHE A 301 -18.44 10.82 -3.21
CA PHE A 301 -17.89 11.88 -2.36
C PHE A 301 -16.84 12.69 -3.12
N ASP A 302 -16.61 13.91 -2.66
CA ASP A 302 -15.47 14.73 -3.04
C ASP A 302 -14.44 14.73 -1.91
N ALA A 303 -13.19 15.01 -2.23
CA ALA A 303 -12.11 14.99 -1.25
C ALA A 303 -11.26 16.25 -1.31
N VAL A 304 -10.86 16.73 -0.13
CA VAL A 304 -9.94 17.84 0.04
C VAL A 304 -8.79 17.42 0.94
N HIS A 305 -7.57 17.76 0.53
CA HIS A 305 -6.38 17.64 1.36
C HIS A 305 -6.06 19.03 1.94
N VAL A 306 -5.99 19.12 3.27
CA VAL A 306 -5.74 20.35 4.01
C VAL A 306 -4.49 20.18 4.88
N GLU A 307 -3.37 20.70 4.40
CA GLU A 307 -2.10 20.76 5.14
C GLU A 307 -2.10 21.97 6.08
N ARG A 308 -1.99 21.72 7.38
CA ARG A 308 -1.86 22.72 8.44
C ARG A 308 -0.75 22.31 9.40
N GLY A 309 -1.08 21.87 10.62
CA GLY A 309 -0.11 21.44 11.63
C GLY A 309 1.00 22.47 11.87
N GLU A 310 2.25 22.02 11.94
CA GLU A 310 3.41 22.90 12.11
C GLU A 310 3.58 23.91 10.97
N LYS A 311 3.20 23.56 9.73
CA LYS A 311 3.35 24.45 8.58
C LYS A 311 2.45 25.67 8.68
N ALA A 312 1.23 25.50 9.20
CA ALA A 312 0.30 26.61 9.44
C ALA A 312 0.87 27.67 10.40
N ASN A 313 1.68 27.25 11.37
CA ASN A 313 2.32 28.13 12.34
C ASN A 313 3.61 28.80 11.82
N ASN A 314 4.23 28.23 10.79
CA ASN A 314 5.48 28.74 10.24
C ASN A 314 5.24 29.75 9.11
N LYS A 315 4.99 31.01 9.51
CA LYS A 315 4.75 32.13 8.58
C LYS A 315 5.98 32.56 7.78
N GLU A 316 7.18 32.16 8.20
CA GLU A 316 8.41 32.47 7.47
C GLU A 316 8.51 31.62 6.20
N LEU A 317 8.13 30.34 6.26
CA LEU A 317 8.12 29.45 5.11
C LEU A 317 6.78 29.43 4.36
N TRP A 318 5.66 29.58 5.08
CA TRP A 318 4.30 29.54 4.54
C TRP A 318 3.46 30.73 5.04
N PRO A 319 3.67 31.94 4.49
CA PRO A 319 3.04 33.15 4.99
C PRO A 319 1.51 33.19 4.86
N ASN A 320 0.94 32.45 3.91
CA ASN A 320 -0.50 32.48 3.60
C ASN A 320 -1.26 31.23 4.06
N LEU A 321 -0.58 30.09 4.21
CA LEU A 321 -1.18 28.77 4.39
C LEU A 321 -2.30 28.73 5.45
N ASP A 322 -2.04 29.22 6.66
CA ASP A 322 -3.03 29.16 7.74
C ASP A 322 -4.28 30.03 7.47
N ARG A 323 -4.13 31.19 6.82
CA ARG A 323 -5.27 32.01 6.38
C ARG A 323 -6.05 31.32 5.26
N ASP A 324 -5.33 30.83 4.26
CA ASP A 324 -5.92 30.27 3.04
C ASP A 324 -6.62 28.92 3.28
N THR A 325 -6.25 28.24 4.37
CA THR A 325 -6.88 26.99 4.83
C THR A 325 -7.82 27.18 6.02
N SER A 326 -8.21 28.42 6.35
CA SER A 326 -9.25 28.66 7.37
C SER A 326 -10.62 28.15 6.91
N PRO A 327 -11.56 27.86 7.83
CA PRO A 327 -12.88 27.33 7.45
C PRO A 327 -13.64 28.28 6.51
N GLU A 328 -13.52 29.59 6.70
CA GLU A 328 -14.15 30.61 5.84
C GLU A 328 -13.52 30.61 4.44
N ALA A 329 -12.19 30.52 4.35
CA ALA A 329 -11.47 30.46 3.08
C ALA A 329 -11.79 29.16 2.32
N LEU A 330 -11.88 28.04 3.04
CA LEU A 330 -12.32 26.75 2.50
C LEU A 330 -13.75 26.84 1.99
N LEU A 331 -14.70 27.36 2.77
CA LEU A 331 -16.10 27.55 2.34
C LEU A 331 -16.19 28.39 1.06
N SER A 332 -15.43 29.49 0.99
CA SER A 332 -15.39 30.37 -0.18
C SER A 332 -14.86 29.64 -1.43
N THR A 333 -13.79 28.88 -1.27
CA THR A 333 -13.12 28.17 -2.37
C THR A 333 -13.92 26.94 -2.83
N LEU A 334 -14.39 26.13 -1.88
CA LEU A 334 -15.10 24.89 -2.14
C LEU A 334 -16.49 25.14 -2.75
N LYS A 335 -17.16 26.25 -2.43
CA LYS A 335 -18.50 26.59 -2.99
C LYS A 335 -18.58 26.49 -4.51
N TYR A 336 -17.49 26.80 -5.23
CA TYR A 336 -17.46 26.76 -6.69
C TYR A 336 -16.95 25.42 -7.25
N LYS A 337 -16.42 24.56 -6.39
CA LYS A 337 -15.82 23.27 -6.76
C LYS A 337 -16.67 22.09 -6.33
N VAL A 338 -17.34 22.14 -5.18
CA VAL A 338 -18.14 21.06 -4.59
C VAL A 338 -19.59 21.52 -4.44
N GLU A 339 -20.53 20.65 -4.78
CA GLU A 339 -21.96 20.96 -4.64
C GLU A 339 -22.38 20.88 -3.16
N ASP A 340 -23.26 21.80 -2.74
CA ASP A 340 -23.82 21.79 -1.39
C ASP A 340 -24.55 20.45 -1.11
N GLY A 341 -24.39 19.92 0.09
CA GLY A 341 -24.99 18.66 0.58
C GLY A 341 -24.18 17.39 0.28
N ARG A 342 -23.08 17.47 -0.47
CA ARG A 342 -22.25 16.29 -0.80
C ARG A 342 -21.43 15.79 0.41
N ASN A 343 -21.05 14.51 0.34
CA ASN A 343 -20.02 13.96 1.22
C ASN A 343 -18.67 14.60 0.87
N LEU A 344 -18.01 15.19 1.85
CA LEU A 344 -16.68 15.79 1.72
C LEU A 344 -15.72 15.09 2.67
N TYR A 345 -14.81 14.30 2.12
CA TYR A 345 -13.71 13.72 2.88
C TYR A 345 -12.58 14.74 3.06
N ILE A 346 -12.17 15.00 4.30
CA ILE A 346 -11.13 15.96 4.64
C ILE A 346 -9.91 15.19 5.16
N ALA A 347 -8.90 15.04 4.30
CA ALA A 347 -7.58 14.53 4.70
C ALA A 347 -6.77 15.69 5.27
N THR A 348 -6.40 15.64 6.55
CA THR A 348 -5.77 16.76 7.24
C THR A 348 -4.82 16.31 8.35
N ASN A 349 -3.78 17.11 8.59
CA ASN A 349 -2.92 16.99 9.77
C ASN A 349 -3.24 18.05 10.84
N GLU A 350 -4.36 18.77 10.72
CA GLU A 350 -4.92 19.60 11.79
C GLU A 350 -5.38 18.71 12.96
N PRO A 351 -4.80 18.85 14.18
CA PRO A 351 -5.13 17.97 15.30
C PRO A 351 -6.57 18.09 15.78
N ASP A 352 -7.18 19.27 15.67
CA ASP A 352 -8.55 19.52 16.11
C ASP A 352 -9.51 19.53 14.91
N THR A 353 -10.21 18.41 14.68
CA THR A 353 -11.19 18.32 13.59
C THR A 353 -12.38 19.26 13.77
N SER A 354 -12.67 19.73 14.99
CA SER A 354 -13.74 20.72 15.22
C SER A 354 -13.44 22.08 14.60
N PHE A 355 -12.18 22.33 14.25
CA PHE A 355 -11.78 23.47 13.42
C PHE A 355 -12.60 23.57 12.12
N PHE A 356 -12.97 22.43 11.54
CA PHE A 356 -13.72 22.35 10.29
C PHE A 356 -15.25 22.35 10.47
N ASP A 357 -15.76 22.48 11.70
CA ASP A 357 -17.20 22.47 11.97
C ASP A 357 -18.01 23.46 11.12
N PRO A 358 -17.53 24.68 10.79
CA PRO A 358 -18.26 25.59 9.90
C PRO A 358 -18.58 25.01 8.50
N LEU A 359 -17.84 24.00 8.04
CA LEU A 359 -18.11 23.33 6.76
C LEU A 359 -19.36 22.44 6.82
N LYS A 360 -19.80 22.02 8.01
CA LYS A 360 -20.94 21.12 8.21
C LYS A 360 -22.28 21.74 7.78
N ASP A 361 -22.36 23.07 7.74
CA ASP A 361 -23.52 23.79 7.23
C ASP A 361 -23.74 23.56 5.72
N LYS A 362 -22.67 23.20 5.00
CA LYS A 362 -22.70 22.99 3.55
C LYS A 362 -22.46 21.56 3.13
N TYR A 363 -21.66 20.80 3.86
CA TYR A 363 -21.19 19.48 3.42
C TYR A 363 -21.35 18.46 4.55
N SER A 364 -21.57 17.19 4.19
CA SER A 364 -21.40 16.10 5.14
C SER A 364 -19.90 15.80 5.24
N THR A 365 -19.27 16.33 6.28
CA THR A 365 -17.81 16.21 6.49
C THR A 365 -17.45 14.84 7.05
N HIS A 366 -16.36 14.26 6.54
CA HIS A 366 -15.81 12.98 6.99
C HIS A 366 -14.31 13.10 7.20
N PHE A 367 -13.79 12.54 8.29
CA PHE A 367 -12.38 12.45 8.61
C PHE A 367 -11.96 10.99 8.74
N LEU A 368 -10.65 10.74 8.74
CA LEU A 368 -10.13 9.39 8.94
C LEU A 368 -10.70 8.76 10.22
N ASP A 369 -10.59 9.45 11.37
CA ASP A 369 -10.97 8.90 12.68
C ASP A 369 -12.48 8.63 12.85
N ASP A 370 -13.35 9.15 11.99
CA ASP A 370 -14.77 8.78 11.95
C ASP A 370 -14.97 7.29 11.60
N TYR A 371 -13.92 6.64 11.06
CA TYR A 371 -13.90 5.25 10.62
C TYR A 371 -12.95 4.37 11.45
N LYS A 372 -12.62 4.80 12.68
CA LYS A 372 -11.67 4.11 13.55
C LYS A 372 -12.00 2.63 13.80
N ASP A 373 -13.27 2.26 13.73
CA ASP A 373 -13.73 0.87 13.86
C ASP A 373 -13.20 -0.06 12.74
N LEU A 374 -12.61 0.48 11.68
CA LEU A 374 -11.94 -0.29 10.63
C LEU A 374 -10.53 -0.79 11.03
N TRP A 375 -9.93 -0.24 12.08
CA TRP A 375 -8.61 -0.65 12.59
C TRP A 375 -8.52 -0.74 14.12
N ASP A 376 -9.62 -0.50 14.85
CA ASP A 376 -9.66 -0.68 16.30
C ASP A 376 -9.51 -2.15 16.71
N SER A 377 -9.50 -2.42 18.02
CA SER A 377 -9.30 -3.77 18.58
C SER A 377 -10.35 -4.80 18.14
N ASN A 378 -11.50 -4.38 17.61
CA ASN A 378 -12.58 -5.24 17.14
C ASN A 378 -12.55 -5.46 15.62
N SER A 379 -11.66 -4.78 14.91
CA SER A 379 -11.57 -4.83 13.45
C SER A 379 -10.88 -6.10 12.91
N ASP A 380 -11.24 -6.49 11.69
CA ASP A 380 -10.54 -7.53 10.94
C ASP A 380 -9.06 -7.17 10.72
N TRP A 381 -8.76 -5.89 10.48
CA TRP A 381 -7.40 -5.39 10.32
C TRP A 381 -6.55 -5.69 11.56
N TYR A 382 -7.06 -5.37 12.76
CA TYR A 382 -6.34 -5.59 14.01
C TYR A 382 -6.05 -7.06 14.25
N VAL A 383 -7.02 -7.94 14.00
CA VAL A 383 -6.85 -9.40 14.11
C VAL A 383 -5.79 -9.91 13.13
N GLU A 384 -5.83 -9.46 11.87
CA GLU A 384 -4.87 -9.88 10.85
C GLU A 384 -3.45 -9.39 11.17
N MET A 385 -3.31 -8.14 11.61
CA MET A 385 -2.01 -7.54 11.94
C MET A 385 -1.41 -8.14 13.22
N THR A 386 -2.21 -8.39 14.24
CA THR A 386 -1.76 -9.08 15.47
C THR A 386 -1.29 -10.50 15.18
N LYS A 387 -1.93 -11.17 14.21
CA LYS A 387 -1.50 -12.50 13.77
C LYS A 387 -0.17 -12.44 13.01
N LEU A 388 0.03 -11.43 12.17
CA LEU A 388 1.27 -11.22 11.42
C LEU A 388 2.49 -11.08 12.35
N THR A 389 2.31 -10.43 13.48
CA THR A 389 3.32 -10.17 14.52
C THR A 389 3.36 -11.22 15.63
N SER A 390 2.84 -12.42 15.38
CA SER A 390 2.85 -13.55 16.33
C SER A 390 2.18 -13.23 17.68
N GLY A 391 1.14 -12.40 17.68
CA GLY A 391 0.32 -12.08 18.85
C GLY A 391 0.53 -10.69 19.42
N THR A 392 1.49 -9.90 18.90
CA THR A 392 1.75 -8.53 19.38
C THR A 392 0.83 -7.53 18.67
N PRO A 393 -0.05 -6.81 19.38
CA PRO A 393 -0.90 -5.79 18.76
C PRO A 393 -0.10 -4.76 17.96
N VAL A 394 -0.63 -4.37 16.81
CA VAL A 394 -0.04 -3.33 15.96
C VAL A 394 -0.91 -2.07 16.08
N GLU A 395 -0.29 -0.95 16.43
CA GLU A 395 -0.96 0.34 16.41
C GLU A 395 -1.09 0.87 14.98
N PHE A 396 -2.19 1.57 14.70
CA PHE A 396 -2.41 2.22 13.42
C PHE A 396 -1.65 3.55 13.37
N ASP A 397 -0.36 3.46 13.03
CA ASP A 397 0.60 4.56 13.13
C ASP A 397 0.40 5.69 12.11
N GLY A 398 1.16 6.78 12.28
CA GLY A 398 1.03 7.97 11.45
C GLY A 398 1.26 7.73 9.95
N TYR A 399 2.14 6.80 9.56
CA TYR A 399 2.35 6.53 8.15
C TYR A 399 1.21 5.69 7.55
N MET A 400 0.63 4.76 8.31
CA MET A 400 -0.59 4.05 7.91
C MET A 400 -1.76 5.03 7.72
N ARG A 401 -1.92 5.99 8.63
CA ARG A 401 -2.94 7.05 8.55
C ARG A 401 -2.80 7.87 7.28
N ILE A 402 -1.61 8.42 7.03
CA ILE A 402 -1.29 9.17 5.80
C ILE A 402 -1.53 8.31 4.55
N SER A 403 -1.15 7.03 4.60
CA SER A 403 -1.33 6.11 3.47
C SER A 403 -2.81 5.87 3.16
N VAL A 404 -3.65 5.68 4.17
CA VAL A 404 -5.10 5.52 4.02
C VAL A 404 -5.75 6.84 3.57
N ASP A 405 -5.42 7.97 4.21
CA ASP A 405 -5.92 9.29 3.82
C ASP A 405 -5.67 9.60 2.34
N THR A 406 -4.43 9.37 1.89
CA THR A 406 -4.05 9.56 0.49
C THR A 406 -4.89 8.69 -0.44
N GLU A 407 -5.15 7.44 -0.06
CA GLU A 407 -5.92 6.50 -0.87
C GLU A 407 -7.42 6.80 -0.89
N VAL A 408 -7.99 7.33 0.19
CA VAL A 408 -9.37 7.81 0.21
C VAL A 408 -9.47 9.09 -0.63
N PHE A 409 -8.53 10.03 -0.46
CA PHE A 409 -8.48 11.27 -1.24
C PHE A 409 -8.45 10.99 -2.76
N LEU A 410 -7.59 10.08 -3.22
CA LEU A 410 -7.47 9.73 -4.63
C LEU A 410 -8.72 9.05 -5.23
N ARG A 411 -9.69 8.67 -4.42
CA ARG A 411 -10.97 8.07 -4.84
C ARG A 411 -12.13 9.07 -4.85
N GLY A 412 -11.94 10.26 -4.30
CA GLY A 412 -12.91 11.35 -4.43
C GLY A 412 -13.09 11.75 -5.90
N LYS A 413 -14.32 12.10 -6.28
CA LYS A 413 -14.68 12.53 -7.63
C LYS A 413 -13.96 13.81 -8.01
N LYS A 414 -13.96 14.78 -7.09
CA LYS A 414 -13.10 15.96 -7.13
C LYS A 414 -12.02 15.85 -6.06
N GLN A 415 -10.81 16.24 -6.43
CA GLN A 415 -9.60 16.20 -5.60
C GLN A 415 -9.06 17.62 -5.53
N ILE A 416 -9.09 18.19 -4.33
CA ILE A 416 -8.70 19.58 -4.07
C ILE A 416 -7.52 19.56 -3.12
N GLU A 417 -6.34 19.99 -3.56
CA GLU A 417 -5.11 19.91 -2.78
C GLU A 417 -4.67 21.26 -2.25
N THR A 418 -4.05 21.28 -1.07
CA THR A 418 -3.66 22.52 -0.39
C THR A 418 -2.80 23.43 -1.26
N PHE A 419 -1.68 22.92 -1.77
CA PHE A 419 -0.67 23.72 -2.48
C PHE A 419 -0.96 23.88 -3.97
N ASN A 420 -1.99 23.22 -4.51
CA ASN A 420 -2.40 23.37 -5.91
C ASN A 420 -3.69 24.17 -6.05
N ASP A 421 -4.60 24.08 -5.08
CA ASP A 421 -5.96 24.62 -5.18
C ASP A 421 -6.35 25.64 -4.12
N LEU A 422 -5.75 25.57 -2.92
CA LEU A 422 -6.22 26.33 -1.75
C LEU A 422 -5.33 27.53 -1.42
N THR A 423 -4.01 27.38 -1.52
CA THR A 423 -3.05 28.46 -1.23
C THR A 423 -2.11 28.72 -2.41
N LYS A 424 -1.49 29.90 -2.39
CA LYS A 424 -0.41 30.28 -3.31
C LYS A 424 0.98 29.96 -2.76
N ASP A 425 1.08 29.50 -1.52
CA ASP A 425 2.36 29.10 -0.96
C ASP A 425 2.87 27.83 -1.64
N CYS A 426 4.20 27.69 -1.73
CA CYS A 426 4.83 26.51 -2.30
C CYS A 426 4.87 25.39 -1.26
N LYS A 427 4.70 24.14 -1.69
CA LYS A 427 4.72 22.96 -0.80
C LYS A 427 5.94 22.89 0.11
N ASP A 428 7.11 23.26 -0.42
CA ASP A 428 8.40 23.18 0.25
C ASP A 428 8.90 24.53 0.79
N GLY A 429 8.01 25.54 0.85
CA GLY A 429 8.26 26.85 1.44
C GLY A 429 8.64 27.95 0.43
N VAL A 430 8.83 29.18 0.90
CA VAL A 430 9.13 30.33 0.03
C VAL A 430 10.30 30.04 -0.92
N ASN A 431 10.16 30.47 -2.19
CA ASN A 431 11.13 30.29 -3.28
C ASN A 431 11.32 28.86 -3.80
N THR A 432 10.43 27.91 -3.46
CA THR A 432 10.53 26.51 -3.94
C THR A 432 9.53 26.14 -5.04
N CYS A 433 8.58 27.00 -5.38
CA CYS A 433 7.64 26.74 -6.48
C CYS A 433 8.42 26.59 -7.79
N THR A 434 8.32 25.44 -8.43
CA THR A 434 8.78 25.30 -9.82
C THR A 434 7.88 26.13 -10.71
N SER A 435 8.47 26.99 -11.55
CA SER A 435 7.74 27.77 -12.55
C SER A 435 7.18 26.84 -13.62
N THR A 436 6.04 26.23 -13.35
CA THR A 436 5.28 25.45 -14.33
C THR A 436 3.82 25.82 -14.19
N SER A 437 3.43 26.79 -15.03
CA SER A 437 2.06 27.21 -15.34
C SER A 437 1.39 26.23 -16.30
#